data_AF-A0A538KBV0-F1
#
_entry.id   AF-A0A538KBV0-F1
#
_cell.length_a   1.000
_cell.length_b   1.000
_cell.length_c   1.000
_cell.angle_alpha   90.00
_cell.angle_beta   90.00
_cell.angle_gamma   90.00
#
_symmetry.space_group_name_H-M   'P 1'
#
loop_
_entity.id
_entity.type
_entity.pdbx_description
1 polymer ?
#
loop_
_entity_poly.entity_id
_entity_poly.type
_entity_poly.pdbx_seq_one_letter_code
_entity_poly.pdbx_strand_id
1 'polypeptide(L)'
;MSSSTGRRACGACSRRSSEVRRLPQGDRAGERRSGDRPRRDHRRRRGEQRRLAAGAGGGRLVAARRGARAVAGAAVAGQPRHRPGARRGAGRHVASRAAPGAHPAQPPLAAAGRHHRSGRGDHLRAAGPRCRGGLRARSLADAAPSGEGGGGDRGARRRVVLRRAHLAAASHGARAHPGLPAQRRAGWVVGGVDVLLVSLGSTAGLRAADAELAGALRRAGASVVVAAARPRRDVRTLALTDLAWALAARGAARDALRDDRPRAVVYGTVTAALLGPVPGAIRYDAPAAANRPGRHGLWQRPRERAVIARAPLLVPQDAGALAETPAPRPPAIVVPIPVEPSGAPAPARDIAALTYAANPHKKGLDRVLAAWAAARREGEELVVAGTPPGSPAAGVRWAGRLPPDEYRALLRRARVYVTAPRREDYGLAQLEALADGAQLVTTAAPGPYAALSLARALDPRLVTEDLARALRTALDDPSPGYAERAAAAIAPFRRAAVDRVVAEELLPALLRSAIPARYEGAPLRLD
;
A
#
# COMPACT_ATOMS: atom_id res chain seq x y z
N MET A 1 -34.45 32.49 -75.78
CA MET A 1 -33.91 33.62 -75.00
C MET A 1 -32.75 33.06 -74.19
N SER A 2 -31.56 32.94 -74.78
CA SER A 2 -30.43 33.91 -74.71
C SER A 2 -29.97 34.11 -73.26
N SER A 3 -28.73 33.85 -72.79
CA SER A 3 -27.38 33.77 -73.37
C SER A 3 -26.48 33.06 -72.33
N SER A 4 -25.59 32.09 -72.62
CA SER A 4 -24.16 32.22 -73.03
C SER A 4 -23.39 33.35 -72.30
N THR A 5 -22.20 33.22 -71.70
CA THR A 5 -20.95 32.52 -72.07
C THR A 5 -19.92 32.71 -70.94
N GLY A 6 -18.96 31.79 -70.80
CA GLY A 6 -17.70 32.07 -70.07
C GLY A 6 -16.78 30.87 -69.83
N ARG A 7 -16.04 30.42 -70.85
CA ARG A 7 -14.93 29.45 -70.76
C ARG A 7 -13.58 30.14 -70.46
N ARG A 8 -12.66 29.42 -69.79
CA ARG A 8 -11.19 29.24 -70.01
C ARG A 8 -10.69 28.34 -68.84
N ALA A 9 -10.21 27.11 -68.99
CA ALA A 9 -9.14 26.46 -69.78
C ALA A 9 -7.71 26.59 -69.20
N CYS A 10 -7.02 25.44 -69.15
CA CYS A 10 -5.59 25.15 -68.90
C CYS A 10 -5.13 25.12 -67.41
N GLY A 11 -4.32 24.17 -66.95
CA GLY A 11 -3.60 23.09 -67.62
C GLY A 11 -3.07 22.04 -66.64
N ALA A 12 -2.71 20.90 -67.20
CA ALA A 12 -2.20 19.71 -66.54
C ALA A 12 -0.85 19.95 -65.82
N CYS A 13 -0.60 19.20 -64.74
CA CYS A 13 0.78 18.86 -64.38
C CYS A 13 0.87 17.43 -63.84
N SER A 14 1.89 16.77 -64.36
CA SER A 14 2.21 15.34 -64.40
C SER A 14 2.64 14.71 -63.08
N ARG A 15 2.30 13.42 -62.98
CA ARG A 15 2.94 12.38 -62.18
C ARG A 15 4.47 12.44 -62.26
N ARG A 16 5.18 12.27 -61.13
CA ARG A 16 6.53 11.69 -61.11
C ARG A 16 6.70 10.72 -59.94
N SER A 17 7.08 9.53 -60.34
CA SER A 17 7.57 8.38 -59.60
C SER A 17 8.89 8.72 -58.89
N SER A 18 9.08 8.22 -57.67
CA SER A 18 10.38 8.18 -57.00
C SER A 18 10.79 6.73 -56.75
N GLU A 19 11.61 6.21 -57.64
CA GLU A 19 12.38 4.98 -57.48
C GLU A 19 13.77 5.28 -56.88
N VAL A 20 14.12 4.46 -55.88
CA VAL A 20 15.42 3.82 -55.62
C VAL A 20 16.68 4.68 -55.40
N ARG A 21 17.25 4.56 -54.20
CA ARG A 21 18.71 4.41 -54.02
C ARG A 21 19.04 3.24 -53.08
N ARG A 22 19.62 2.21 -53.68
CA ARG A 22 20.26 1.05 -53.04
C ARG A 22 21.59 1.47 -52.40
N LEU A 23 21.91 0.89 -51.26
CA LEU A 23 23.25 0.88 -50.66
C LEU A 23 24.05 -0.32 -51.21
N PRO A 24 25.38 -0.19 -51.41
CA PRO A 24 26.17 -1.26 -52.01
C PRO A 24 26.58 -2.33 -50.98
N GLN A 25 26.42 -3.59 -51.40
CA GLN A 25 27.14 -4.75 -50.86
C GLN A 25 28.58 -4.73 -51.38
N GLY A 26 29.53 -5.08 -50.51
CA GLY A 26 30.91 -5.39 -50.87
C GLY A 26 31.35 -6.64 -50.13
N ASP A 27 31.41 -7.75 -50.84
CA ASP A 27 32.11 -8.97 -50.44
C ASP A 27 33.63 -8.78 -50.57
N ARG A 28 34.40 -9.21 -49.56
CA ARG A 28 35.67 -9.93 -49.78
C ARG A 28 35.93 -10.92 -48.64
N ALA A 29 36.21 -12.14 -49.06
CA ALA A 29 36.67 -13.26 -48.25
C ALA A 29 38.21 -13.28 -48.15
N GLY A 30 38.70 -13.88 -47.06
CA GLY A 30 39.95 -14.65 -47.01
C GLY A 30 41.23 -13.88 -46.64
N GLU A 31 41.79 -14.11 -45.44
CA GLU A 31 42.98 -14.96 -45.28
C GLU A 31 43.41 -15.12 -43.81
N ARG A 32 44.19 -16.17 -43.59
CA ARG A 32 44.53 -16.87 -42.36
C ARG A 32 45.73 -16.27 -41.61
N ARG A 33 45.89 -16.74 -40.36
CA ARG A 33 47.11 -17.00 -39.53
C ARG A 33 47.07 -16.23 -38.21
N SER A 34 46.88 -16.91 -37.08
CA SER A 34 47.89 -17.62 -36.28
C SER A 34 48.98 -16.69 -35.75
N GLY A 35 49.07 -16.54 -34.43
CA GLY A 35 50.15 -15.79 -33.78
C GLY A 35 49.94 -15.53 -32.29
N ASP A 36 50.25 -16.57 -31.51
CA ASP A 36 50.77 -16.60 -30.13
C ASP A 36 50.85 -15.33 -29.25
N ARG A 37 50.43 -15.54 -28.00
CA ARG A 37 50.90 -14.92 -26.73
C ARG A 37 52.45 -14.89 -26.68
N PRO A 38 53.15 -14.03 -25.87
CA PRO A 38 52.88 -13.90 -24.42
C PRO A 38 53.36 -12.63 -23.65
N ARG A 39 52.94 -12.58 -22.36
CA ARG A 39 53.67 -12.13 -21.15
C ARG A 39 54.08 -10.65 -20.97
N ARG A 40 53.64 -10.09 -19.84
CA ARG A 40 54.37 -9.43 -18.71
C ARG A 40 53.39 -8.44 -18.06
N ASP A 41 52.92 -8.55 -16.81
CA ASP A 41 53.55 -8.79 -15.50
C ASP A 41 54.57 -7.71 -15.09
N HIS A 42 54.09 -6.75 -14.26
CA HIS A 42 54.78 -5.76 -13.40
C HIS A 42 53.74 -4.66 -13.06
N ARG A 43 53.46 -4.22 -11.83
CA ARG A 43 54.18 -4.21 -10.55
C ARG A 43 53.17 -4.07 -9.39
N ARG A 44 53.35 -4.89 -8.36
CA ARG A 44 52.98 -4.59 -6.96
C ARG A 44 54.01 -3.64 -6.34
N ARG A 45 53.60 -3.01 -5.23
CA ARG A 45 54.38 -2.46 -4.08
C ARG A 45 54.49 -0.93 -3.99
N ARG A 46 53.69 -0.36 -3.08
CA ARG A 46 54.00 0.69 -2.07
C ARG A 46 52.83 0.63 -1.06
N GLY A 47 52.98 0.55 0.26
CA GLY A 47 54.14 0.46 1.13
C GLY A 47 53.61 0.40 2.57
N GLU A 48 53.67 -0.78 3.19
CA GLU A 48 53.68 -0.93 4.65
C GLU A 48 55.12 -0.69 5.11
N GLN A 49 55.37 0.47 5.75
CA GLN A 49 56.55 0.67 6.61
C GLN A 49 56.38 1.98 7.39
N ARG A 50 55.73 1.91 8.55
CA ARG A 50 56.08 2.73 9.72
C ARG A 50 55.90 1.87 10.96
N ARG A 51 56.99 1.25 11.38
CA ARG A 51 57.19 0.65 12.69
C ARG A 51 58.14 1.56 13.48
N LEU A 52 57.74 1.80 14.73
CA LEU A 52 58.59 1.89 15.93
C LEU A 52 59.49 3.13 16.11
N ALA A 53 59.14 3.93 17.11
CA ALA A 53 60.04 4.27 18.21
C ALA A 53 59.23 4.69 19.47
N ALA A 54 59.41 3.90 20.54
CA ALA A 54 59.54 4.24 21.97
C ALA A 54 58.48 5.11 22.68
N GLY A 55 58.05 4.82 23.91
CA GLY A 55 58.41 3.76 24.85
C GLY A 55 57.84 4.04 26.27
N ALA A 56 57.79 2.98 27.08
CA ALA A 56 57.80 2.88 28.55
C ALA A 56 56.77 3.65 29.40
N GLY A 57 56.21 3.16 30.52
CA GLY A 57 56.22 1.85 31.21
C GLY A 57 54.86 1.72 31.94
N GLY A 58 54.54 0.75 32.78
CA GLY A 58 55.23 -0.34 33.46
C GLY A 58 54.23 -0.80 34.54
N GLY A 59 54.11 -2.11 34.81
CA GLY A 59 53.19 -2.57 35.85
C GLY A 59 52.71 -4.01 35.69
N ARG A 60 53.57 -4.95 36.07
CA ARG A 60 53.32 -6.39 36.19
C ARG A 60 52.15 -6.69 37.14
N LEU A 61 51.41 -7.75 36.85
CA LEU A 61 51.13 -8.80 37.84
C LEU A 61 50.85 -10.14 37.14
N VAL A 62 51.48 -11.17 37.68
CA VAL A 62 51.61 -12.54 37.19
C VAL A 62 50.52 -13.40 37.79
N ALA A 63 49.88 -14.27 37.01
CA ALA A 63 49.41 -15.57 37.49
C ALA A 63 49.27 -16.55 36.32
N ALA A 64 50.11 -17.58 36.35
CA ALA A 64 50.11 -18.71 35.45
C ALA A 64 48.99 -19.70 35.79
N ARG A 65 48.45 -20.40 34.77
CA ARG A 65 48.49 -21.88 34.70
C ARG A 65 47.78 -22.44 33.45
N ARG A 66 48.60 -23.15 32.67
CA ARG A 66 48.42 -24.49 32.07
C ARG A 66 47.04 -24.93 31.58
N GLY A 67 47.01 -25.43 30.34
CA GLY A 67 46.04 -26.45 29.93
C GLY A 67 45.89 -26.64 28.42
N ALA A 68 46.94 -27.11 27.74
CA ALA A 68 46.83 -27.62 26.37
C ALA A 68 46.04 -28.94 26.35
N ARG A 69 45.10 -29.09 25.42
CA ARG A 69 44.69 -30.39 24.86
C ARG A 69 44.25 -30.20 23.41
N ALA A 70 45.10 -30.68 22.51
CA ALA A 70 44.72 -31.09 21.17
C ALA A 70 44.09 -32.50 21.26
N VAL A 71 43.02 -32.74 20.50
CA VAL A 71 42.60 -34.09 20.11
C VAL A 71 42.17 -34.04 18.65
N ALA A 72 42.83 -34.88 17.86
CA ALA A 72 42.52 -35.22 16.48
C ALA A 72 41.60 -36.45 16.41
N GLY A 73 40.96 -36.64 15.26
CA GLY A 73 40.27 -37.87 14.84
C GLY A 73 38.75 -37.82 15.04
N ALA A 74 37.89 -38.37 14.18
CA ALA A 74 38.09 -39.17 12.97
C ALA A 74 36.78 -39.16 12.15
N ALA A 75 36.89 -39.39 10.84
CA ALA A 75 35.78 -39.70 9.96
C ALA A 75 35.30 -41.14 10.17
N VAL A 76 33.99 -41.37 10.20
CA VAL A 76 33.39 -42.69 9.99
C VAL A 76 32.15 -42.54 9.10
N ALA A 77 32.24 -43.18 7.94
CA ALA A 77 31.12 -43.50 7.05
C ALA A 77 30.48 -44.83 7.50
N GLY A 78 29.19 -45.02 7.20
CA GLY A 78 28.62 -46.36 7.04
C GLY A 78 27.32 -46.68 7.77
N GLN A 79 26.22 -46.56 7.01
CA GLN A 79 25.15 -47.57 6.88
C GLN A 79 23.93 -47.63 7.84
N PRO A 80 22.80 -48.19 7.35
CA PRO A 80 21.45 -47.68 7.59
C PRO A 80 20.63 -48.59 8.52
N ARG A 81 19.47 -48.08 8.99
CA ARG A 81 18.44 -48.93 9.58
C ARG A 81 17.07 -48.67 8.95
N HIS A 82 16.68 -49.65 8.14
CA HIS A 82 15.30 -49.97 7.80
C HIS A 82 14.44 -50.13 9.06
N ARG A 83 13.19 -49.64 9.01
CA ARG A 83 12.08 -50.26 9.76
C ARG A 83 10.88 -50.44 8.81
N PRO A 84 10.17 -51.58 8.90
CA PRO A 84 9.22 -52.03 7.88
C PRO A 84 7.80 -51.52 8.12
N GLY A 85 7.01 -51.54 7.05
CA GLY A 85 5.63 -51.06 6.99
C GLY A 85 4.61 -51.97 7.66
N ALA A 86 3.54 -51.34 8.16
CA ALA A 86 2.32 -52.02 8.60
C ALA A 86 1.33 -52.10 7.44
N ARG A 87 0.71 -53.28 7.33
CA ARG A 87 -0.10 -53.78 6.22
C ARG A 87 -1.49 -53.15 6.16
N ARG A 88 -2.03 -53.23 4.94
CA ARG A 88 -3.43 -53.02 4.55
C ARG A 88 -4.38 -53.98 5.28
N GLY A 89 -5.49 -53.45 5.76
CA GLY A 89 -6.71 -54.20 6.08
C GLY A 89 -7.86 -53.66 5.24
N ALA A 90 -8.50 -54.54 4.47
CA ALA A 90 -9.61 -54.24 3.58
C ALA A 90 -10.97 -54.44 4.28
N GLY A 91 -11.95 -53.62 3.90
CA GLY A 91 -13.37 -53.97 3.89
C GLY A 91 -14.21 -53.55 5.10
N ARG A 92 -15.12 -52.60 4.92
CA ARG A 92 -16.52 -52.83 4.51
C ARG A 92 -17.36 -51.55 4.65
N HIS A 93 -18.33 -51.44 3.75
CA HIS A 93 -19.38 -50.42 3.70
C HIS A 93 -20.26 -50.42 4.96
N VAL A 94 -20.54 -49.23 5.52
CA VAL A 94 -21.84 -48.89 6.15
C VAL A 94 -22.13 -47.41 5.89
N ALA A 95 -23.28 -47.13 5.29
CA ALA A 95 -23.88 -45.82 5.20
C ALA A 95 -24.62 -45.48 6.51
N SER A 96 -24.48 -44.27 7.03
CA SER A 96 -25.58 -43.38 7.50
C SER A 96 -25.11 -42.33 8.51
N ARG A 97 -25.59 -41.10 8.27
CA ARG A 97 -26.02 -40.04 9.22
C ARG A 97 -25.26 -39.89 10.55
N ALA A 98 -24.56 -38.77 10.72
CA ALA A 98 -24.67 -37.89 11.90
C ALA A 98 -23.86 -36.60 11.70
N ALA A 99 -24.43 -35.47 12.11
CA ALA A 99 -23.82 -34.15 12.09
C ALA A 99 -22.61 -34.03 13.03
N PRO A 100 -21.59 -33.22 12.72
CA PRO A 100 -20.56 -32.90 13.69
C PRO A 100 -21.08 -31.87 14.70
N GLY A 101 -21.11 -32.30 15.97
CA GLY A 101 -21.46 -31.49 17.13
C GLY A 101 -20.52 -30.32 17.38
N ALA A 102 -21.09 -29.31 18.03
CA ALA A 102 -20.45 -28.05 18.39
C ALA A 102 -19.34 -28.24 19.44
N HIS A 103 -18.19 -27.62 19.21
CA HIS A 103 -17.19 -27.37 20.25
C HIS A 103 -17.49 -26.03 20.93
N PRO A 104 -17.61 -25.97 22.28
CA PRO A 104 -17.80 -24.72 23.00
C PRO A 104 -16.44 -24.13 23.37
N ALA A 105 -16.21 -22.86 23.02
CA ALA A 105 -15.43 -21.87 23.80
C ALA A 105 -15.01 -20.65 22.94
N GLN A 106 -15.98 -19.85 22.49
CA GLN A 106 -15.78 -18.39 22.32
C GLN A 106 -17.13 -17.69 22.58
N PRO A 107 -17.21 -16.68 23.45
CA PRO A 107 -18.45 -15.95 23.68
C PRO A 107 -18.79 -15.09 22.45
N PRO A 108 -20.07 -15.04 22.02
CA PRO A 108 -20.50 -14.23 20.91
C PRO A 108 -20.43 -12.74 21.25
N LEU A 109 -19.73 -11.97 20.42
CA LEU A 109 -19.76 -10.50 20.44
C LEU A 109 -21.13 -10.03 19.96
N ALA A 110 -21.74 -9.15 20.77
CA ALA A 110 -23.06 -8.59 20.59
C ALA A 110 -23.29 -8.02 19.18
N ALA A 111 -24.34 -8.51 18.52
CA ALA A 111 -24.93 -7.87 17.37
C ALA A 111 -25.67 -6.60 17.84
N ALA A 112 -25.30 -5.45 17.27
CA ALA A 112 -26.06 -4.22 17.42
C ALA A 112 -27.44 -4.40 16.76
N GLY A 113 -28.46 -4.57 17.58
CA GLY A 113 -29.85 -4.64 17.16
C GLY A 113 -30.30 -3.31 16.54
N ARG A 114 -30.83 -3.38 15.32
CA ARG A 114 -31.61 -2.31 14.71
C ARG A 114 -32.99 -2.28 15.38
N HIS A 115 -33.32 -1.19 16.03
CA HIS A 115 -34.68 -0.92 16.49
C HIS A 115 -35.59 -0.57 15.29
N HIS A 116 -36.51 -1.47 14.96
CA HIS A 116 -37.75 -1.11 14.27
C HIS A 116 -38.80 -0.72 15.31
N ARG A 117 -39.34 0.49 15.19
CA ARG A 117 -40.50 0.96 15.97
C ARG A 117 -41.79 0.67 15.20
N SER A 118 -42.62 -0.17 15.79
CA SER A 118 -44.08 -0.31 15.61
C SER A 118 -44.55 -0.91 16.93
N GLY A 119 -45.49 -0.39 17.71
CA GLY A 119 -46.64 0.45 17.44
C GLY A 119 -47.83 -0.27 18.07
N ARG A 120 -48.45 0.34 19.10
CA ARG A 120 -49.68 -0.09 19.82
C ARG A 120 -49.54 -1.36 20.67
N GLY A 121 -50.16 -1.52 21.83
CA GLY A 121 -51.08 -0.68 22.58
C GLY A 121 -51.38 -1.36 23.93
N ASP A 122 -51.91 -0.56 24.85
CA ASP A 122 -52.91 -0.90 25.85
C ASP A 122 -52.62 -1.84 27.05
N HIS A 123 -52.88 -1.22 28.22
CA HIS A 123 -53.64 -1.72 29.35
C HIS A 123 -52.93 -2.44 30.54
N LEU A 124 -52.99 -1.69 31.67
CA LEU A 124 -53.44 -2.09 33.03
C LEU A 124 -52.41 -2.29 34.17
N ARG A 125 -52.59 -1.39 35.15
CA ARG A 125 -52.68 -1.57 36.63
C ARG A 125 -51.49 -2.12 37.44
N ALA A 126 -50.89 -1.17 38.18
CA ALA A 126 -50.83 -1.05 39.64
C ALA A 126 -50.69 -2.30 40.54
N ALA A 127 -49.61 -2.33 41.33
CA ALA A 127 -49.60 -2.46 42.80
C ALA A 127 -48.16 -2.28 43.34
N GLY A 128 -47.94 -1.42 44.32
CA GLY A 128 -46.72 -1.39 45.16
C GLY A 128 -46.81 -2.41 46.31
N PRO A 129 -46.21 -2.16 47.49
CA PRO A 129 -44.91 -1.55 47.82
C PRO A 129 -44.08 -2.47 48.77
N ARG A 130 -43.02 -1.91 49.39
CA ARG A 130 -42.18 -2.41 50.52
C ARG A 130 -40.91 -3.18 50.11
N CYS A 131 -39.75 -3.10 50.78
CA CYS A 131 -39.21 -2.28 51.87
C CYS A 131 -37.71 -2.63 52.01
N ARG A 132 -36.92 -1.61 52.40
CA ARG A 132 -35.75 -1.61 53.32
C ARG A 132 -34.40 -2.26 52.93
N GLY A 133 -33.35 -1.47 53.26
CA GLY A 133 -31.97 -1.90 53.52
C GLY A 133 -31.04 -1.49 52.38
N GLY A 134 -30.30 -0.38 52.40
CA GLY A 134 -29.56 0.23 53.50
C GLY A 134 -28.08 0.03 53.19
N LEU A 135 -27.33 1.11 52.90
CA LEU A 135 -25.93 1.29 53.30
C LEU A 135 -25.44 2.67 52.87
N ARG A 136 -24.77 3.31 53.82
CA ARG A 136 -24.19 4.65 53.76
C ARG A 136 -22.89 4.60 52.95
N ALA A 137 -22.64 5.62 52.15
CA ALA A 137 -21.31 6.23 52.05
C ALA A 137 -21.47 7.66 51.54
N ARG A 138 -21.11 8.60 52.41
CA ARG A 138 -20.94 10.02 52.11
C ARG A 138 -19.67 10.18 51.27
N SER A 139 -19.72 11.04 50.25
CA SER A 139 -18.60 11.91 49.93
C SER A 139 -19.15 13.14 49.22
N LEU A 140 -18.90 14.28 49.86
CA LEU A 140 -19.20 15.64 49.44
C LEU A 140 -18.28 16.01 48.27
N ALA A 141 -18.83 16.66 47.25
CA ALA A 141 -18.11 17.59 46.38
C ALA A 141 -19.13 18.47 45.65
N ASP A 142 -19.28 19.68 46.17
CA ASP A 142 -19.55 20.96 45.52
C ASP A 142 -20.42 20.98 44.25
N ALA A 143 -21.66 21.42 44.45
CA ALA A 143 -22.51 22.01 43.44
C ALA A 143 -22.34 23.54 43.44
N ALA A 144 -22.14 24.10 42.25
CA ALA A 144 -22.44 25.49 41.90
C ALA A 144 -23.34 25.49 40.65
N PRO A 145 -24.16 26.53 40.43
CA PRO A 145 -25.59 26.35 40.21
C PRO A 145 -26.04 26.25 38.75
N SER A 146 -27.25 25.71 38.61
CA SER A 146 -28.11 25.73 37.44
C SER A 146 -28.53 27.15 37.04
N GLY A 147 -28.24 27.51 35.79
CA GLY A 147 -28.87 28.62 35.11
C GLY A 147 -30.22 28.19 34.55
N GLU A 148 -31.26 28.91 34.97
CA GLU A 148 -32.61 28.87 34.44
C GLU A 148 -32.68 29.45 33.01
N GLY A 149 -33.68 28.99 32.26
CA GLY A 149 -34.10 29.56 30.98
C GLY A 149 -34.38 28.43 29.99
N GLY A 150 -35.56 28.26 29.44
CA GLY A 150 -36.78 29.05 29.44
C GLY A 150 -37.67 28.38 28.40
N GLY A 151 -38.95 28.23 28.71
CA GLY A 151 -39.93 27.62 27.81
C GLY A 151 -40.10 28.43 26.52
N GLY A 152 -40.38 27.71 25.43
CA GLY A 152 -40.66 28.30 24.13
C GLY A 152 -41.25 27.27 23.18
N ASP A 153 -42.52 26.95 23.37
CA ASP A 153 -43.36 26.38 22.33
C ASP A 153 -43.36 27.28 21.09
N ARG A 154 -43.27 26.68 19.90
CA ARG A 154 -44.07 27.01 18.71
C ARG A 154 -43.66 26.18 17.49
N GLY A 155 -44.65 25.52 16.89
CA GLY A 155 -44.81 25.56 15.43
C GLY A 155 -44.47 24.28 14.66
N ALA A 156 -45.48 23.45 14.45
CA ALA A 156 -45.53 22.56 13.30
C ALA A 156 -45.69 23.37 12.00
N ARG A 157 -44.96 23.02 10.93
CA ARG A 157 -45.46 22.92 9.54
C ARG A 157 -44.38 22.43 8.54
N ARG A 158 -44.76 21.34 7.86
CA ARG A 158 -44.60 21.01 6.42
C ARG A 158 -43.21 20.92 5.77
N ARG A 159 -42.92 19.68 5.35
CA ARG A 159 -42.21 19.19 4.15
C ARG A 159 -41.74 20.25 3.13
N VAL A 160 -40.44 20.22 2.79
CA VAL A 160 -39.95 20.33 1.40
C VAL A 160 -38.72 19.44 1.23
N VAL A 161 -38.72 18.67 0.14
CA VAL A 161 -37.67 17.81 -0.37
C VAL A 161 -36.44 18.64 -0.75
N LEU A 162 -35.27 18.38 -0.15
CA LEU A 162 -34.00 18.94 -0.62
C LEU A 162 -33.21 17.91 -1.44
N ARG A 163 -33.00 18.32 -2.68
CA ARG A 163 -32.24 17.64 -3.73
C ARG A 163 -30.76 17.52 -3.37
N ARG A 164 -30.17 16.40 -3.78
CA ARG A 164 -28.72 16.20 -3.97
C ARG A 164 -28.20 17.24 -4.98
N ALA A 165 -27.32 18.16 -4.56
CA ALA A 165 -26.49 18.94 -5.48
C ALA A 165 -25.29 19.66 -4.81
N HIS A 166 -24.49 19.04 -3.94
CA HIS A 166 -23.23 19.70 -3.45
C HIS A 166 -22.08 18.72 -3.16
N LEU A 167 -21.81 17.78 -4.07
CA LEU A 167 -20.52 17.07 -4.11
C LEU A 167 -20.00 17.04 -5.56
N ALA A 168 -19.71 18.24 -6.08
CA ALA A 168 -18.77 18.41 -7.17
C ALA A 168 -17.64 19.26 -6.59
N ALA A 169 -16.54 18.61 -6.20
CA ALA A 169 -15.29 19.33 -6.02
C ALA A 169 -14.95 19.95 -7.38
N ALA A 170 -14.99 21.27 -7.45
CA ALA A 170 -14.65 22.00 -8.66
C ALA A 170 -13.22 21.60 -9.06
N SER A 171 -13.10 20.88 -10.17
CA SER A 171 -11.84 20.68 -10.87
C SER A 171 -11.27 22.06 -11.18
N HIS A 172 -10.22 22.44 -10.46
CA HIS A 172 -9.44 23.63 -10.79
C HIS A 172 -8.91 23.44 -12.21
N GLY A 173 -9.45 24.22 -13.15
CA GLY A 173 -8.96 24.27 -14.51
C GLY A 173 -7.51 24.70 -14.51
N ALA A 174 -6.63 23.80 -14.96
CA ALA A 174 -5.23 24.08 -15.16
C ALA A 174 -5.08 25.20 -16.20
N ARG A 175 -4.80 26.43 -15.74
CA ARG A 175 -4.25 27.47 -16.62
C ARG A 175 -2.83 27.05 -17.00
N ALA A 176 -2.51 27.14 -18.29
CA ALA A 176 -1.15 27.03 -18.77
C ALA A 176 -0.31 28.14 -18.12
N HIS A 177 0.60 27.78 -17.21
CA HIS A 177 1.52 28.74 -16.61
C HIS A 177 2.69 29.01 -17.58
N PRO A 178 2.98 30.27 -17.92
CA PRO A 178 4.21 30.63 -18.59
C PRO A 178 5.38 30.39 -17.62
N GLY A 179 6.48 29.84 -18.14
CA GLY A 179 7.74 29.49 -17.49
C GLY A 179 7.91 29.82 -16.01
N LEU A 180 8.07 28.79 -15.18
CA LEU A 180 8.53 28.93 -13.80
C LEU A 180 9.84 29.73 -13.78
N PRO A 181 9.92 30.86 -13.04
CA PRO A 181 11.17 31.58 -12.88
C PRO A 181 12.16 30.67 -12.15
N ALA A 182 13.40 30.62 -12.63
CA ALA A 182 14.50 29.95 -11.97
C ALA A 182 14.65 30.50 -10.54
N GLN A 183 14.08 29.80 -9.56
CA GLN A 183 14.26 30.13 -8.15
C GLN A 183 15.76 30.07 -7.86
N ARG A 184 16.33 31.26 -7.58
CA ARG A 184 17.68 31.42 -7.06
C ARG A 184 17.84 30.47 -5.86
N ARG A 185 18.67 29.44 -6.04
CA ARG A 185 19.10 28.52 -4.98
C ARG A 185 19.84 29.32 -3.90
N ALA A 186 19.11 29.83 -2.90
CA ALA A 186 19.70 30.39 -1.69
C ALA A 186 20.61 29.30 -1.08
N GLY A 187 21.89 29.63 -0.85
CA GLY A 187 22.97 28.68 -0.55
C GLY A 187 22.57 27.57 0.41
N TRP A 188 22.39 26.36 -0.12
CA TRP A 188 22.21 25.15 0.67
C TRP A 188 23.57 24.83 1.29
N VAL A 189 23.63 24.72 2.61
CA VAL A 189 24.83 24.28 3.31
C VAL A 189 25.22 22.91 2.74
N VAL A 190 26.35 22.89 2.04
CA VAL A 190 26.86 21.72 1.34
C VAL A 190 27.32 20.71 2.39
N GLY A 191 26.52 19.67 2.64
CA GLY A 191 26.97 18.52 3.45
C GLY A 191 25.94 17.71 4.24
N GLY A 192 24.66 18.11 4.33
CA GLY A 192 23.65 17.39 5.12
C GLY A 192 22.66 16.55 4.30
N VAL A 193 22.09 15.51 4.90
CA VAL A 193 20.92 14.80 4.35
C VAL A 193 19.67 15.65 4.55
N ASP A 194 18.86 15.83 3.50
CA ASP A 194 17.63 16.61 3.61
C ASP A 194 16.53 15.83 4.31
N VAL A 195 16.32 14.57 3.88
CA VAL A 195 15.23 13.73 4.38
C VAL A 195 15.73 12.34 4.74
N LEU A 196 15.44 11.92 5.97
CA LEU A 196 15.52 10.53 6.40
C LEU A 196 14.13 9.89 6.28
N LEU A 197 13.99 8.90 5.40
CA LEU A 197 12.80 8.07 5.29
C LEU A 197 12.97 6.77 6.09
N VAL A 198 12.23 6.62 7.18
CA VAL A 198 12.20 5.40 8.00
C VAL A 198 11.17 4.44 7.43
N SER A 199 11.64 3.44 6.70
CA SER A 199 10.80 2.42 6.07
C SER A 199 10.53 1.27 7.03
N LEU A 200 9.25 0.92 7.22
CA LEU A 200 8.88 -0.29 7.95
C LEU A 200 9.27 -1.55 7.17
N GLY A 201 9.11 -1.51 5.85
CA GLY A 201 9.53 -2.58 4.93
C GLY A 201 8.90 -3.96 5.16
N SER A 202 7.81 -4.06 5.93
CA SER A 202 7.21 -5.34 6.35
C SER A 202 6.55 -6.13 5.22
N THR A 203 6.17 -5.46 4.14
CA THR A 203 5.61 -6.08 2.93
C THR A 203 6.30 -5.57 1.68
N ALA A 204 6.23 -6.33 0.58
CA ALA A 204 6.77 -5.90 -0.71
C ALA A 204 6.12 -4.60 -1.21
N GLY A 205 4.80 -4.46 -1.03
CA GLY A 205 4.07 -3.25 -1.40
C GLY A 205 4.52 -2.01 -0.62
N LEU A 206 4.76 -2.14 0.70
CA LEU A 206 5.31 -1.02 1.49
C LEU A 206 6.72 -0.63 1.05
N ARG A 207 7.59 -1.62 0.77
CA ARG A 207 8.95 -1.33 0.27
C ARG A 207 8.92 -0.60 -1.08
N ALA A 208 8.07 -1.05 -2.00
CA ALA A 208 7.90 -0.39 -3.29
C ALA A 208 7.35 1.04 -3.10
N ALA A 209 6.32 1.21 -2.25
CA ALA A 209 5.72 2.50 -1.97
C ALA A 209 6.71 3.48 -1.32
N ASP A 210 7.60 3.02 -0.44
CA ASP A 210 8.65 3.84 0.18
C ASP A 210 9.77 4.17 -0.81
N ALA A 211 10.16 3.21 -1.67
CA ALA A 211 11.13 3.45 -2.73
C ALA A 211 10.63 4.49 -3.73
N GLU A 212 9.35 4.46 -4.10
CA GLU A 212 8.72 5.44 -4.98
C GLU A 212 8.70 6.84 -4.37
N LEU A 213 8.35 6.97 -3.08
CA LEU A 213 8.42 8.26 -2.38
C LEU A 213 9.86 8.79 -2.31
N ALA A 214 10.83 7.94 -1.95
CA ALA A 214 12.23 8.33 -1.92
C ALA A 214 12.72 8.77 -3.31
N GLY A 215 12.29 8.07 -4.36
CA GLY A 215 12.57 8.44 -5.74
C GLY A 215 11.97 9.81 -6.11
N ALA A 216 10.72 10.07 -5.74
CA ALA A 216 10.06 11.35 -6.00
C ALA A 216 10.77 12.51 -5.28
N LEU A 217 11.14 12.33 -4.01
CA LEU A 217 11.89 13.33 -3.24
C LEU A 217 13.26 13.62 -3.86
N ARG A 218 13.98 12.59 -4.33
CA ARG A 218 15.25 12.77 -5.05
C ARG A 218 15.08 13.50 -6.37
N ARG A 219 14.03 13.17 -7.15
CA ARG A 219 13.69 13.89 -8.40
C ARG A 219 13.32 15.35 -8.14
N ALA A 220 12.74 15.65 -6.97
CA ALA A 220 12.50 17.01 -6.49
C ALA A 220 13.77 17.74 -5.98
N GLY A 221 14.95 17.08 -6.02
CA GLY A 221 16.24 17.67 -5.68
C GLY A 221 16.70 17.45 -4.24
N ALA A 222 16.00 16.65 -3.43
CA ALA A 222 16.41 16.35 -2.05
C ALA A 222 17.47 15.24 -1.98
N SER A 223 18.41 15.37 -1.04
CA SER A 223 19.22 14.24 -0.57
C SER A 223 18.40 13.36 0.38
N VAL A 224 18.23 12.09 0.03
CA VAL A 224 17.34 11.16 0.77
C VAL A 224 18.07 9.89 1.18
N VAL A 225 18.10 9.65 2.49
CA VAL A 225 18.51 8.36 3.08
C VAL A 225 17.27 7.55 3.45
N VAL A 226 17.31 6.24 3.17
CA VAL A 226 16.24 5.31 3.54
C VAL A 226 16.75 4.37 4.62
N ALA A 227 16.22 4.48 5.84
CA ALA A 227 16.51 3.57 6.94
C ALA A 227 15.44 2.48 7.00
N ALA A 228 15.76 1.29 6.50
CA ALA A 228 14.84 0.15 6.50
C ALA A 228 14.92 -0.64 7.82
N ALA A 229 13.76 -0.89 8.43
CA ALA A 229 13.66 -1.76 9.60
C ALA A 229 14.07 -3.20 9.24
N ARG A 230 14.84 -3.84 10.13
CA ARG A 230 15.22 -5.25 9.95
C ARG A 230 14.00 -6.17 10.04
N PRO A 231 13.88 -7.19 9.17
CA PRO A 231 12.79 -8.16 9.25
C PRO A 231 12.66 -8.79 10.63
N ARG A 232 11.41 -9.03 11.05
CA ARG A 232 11.08 -9.60 12.36
C ARG A 232 10.51 -10.99 12.19
N ARG A 233 10.76 -11.85 13.20
CA ARG A 233 10.12 -13.16 13.29
C ARG A 233 8.62 -12.99 13.45
N ASP A 234 7.86 -13.90 12.87
CA ASP A 234 6.41 -13.94 13.06
C ASP A 234 6.08 -14.20 14.53
N VAL A 235 5.09 -13.45 15.04
CA VAL A 235 4.61 -13.56 16.42
C VAL A 235 3.09 -13.76 16.43
N ARG A 236 2.58 -14.31 17.52
CA ARG A 236 1.21 -14.84 17.60
C ARG A 236 0.10 -13.77 17.50
N THR A 237 0.39 -12.51 17.81
CA THR A 237 -0.64 -11.47 17.89
C THR A 237 -0.23 -10.22 17.11
N LEU A 238 -1.21 -9.57 16.48
CA LEU A 238 -0.98 -8.32 15.76
C LEU A 238 -0.41 -7.21 16.67
N ALA A 239 -0.80 -7.20 17.95
CA ALA A 239 -0.27 -6.27 18.94
C ALA A 239 1.25 -6.43 19.14
N LEU A 240 1.73 -7.68 19.22
CA LEU A 240 3.16 -7.97 19.32
C LEU A 240 3.88 -7.74 17.98
N THR A 241 3.21 -8.03 16.86
CA THR A 241 3.74 -7.73 15.52
C THR A 241 4.02 -6.24 15.37
N ASP A 242 3.06 -5.38 15.72
CA ASP A 242 3.22 -3.93 15.64
C ASP A 242 4.33 -3.43 16.58
N LEU A 243 4.43 -3.98 17.80
CA LEU A 243 5.48 -3.60 18.75
C LEU A 243 6.87 -3.99 18.22
N ALA A 244 7.02 -5.23 17.74
CA ALA A 244 8.28 -5.72 17.21
C ALA A 244 8.75 -4.90 16.00
N TRP A 245 7.82 -4.53 15.11
CA TRP A 245 8.11 -3.68 13.96
C TRP A 245 8.40 -2.23 14.36
N ALA A 246 7.67 -1.65 15.31
CA ALA A 246 7.93 -0.30 15.82
C ALA A 246 9.32 -0.20 16.49
N LEU A 247 9.73 -1.21 17.25
CA LEU A 247 11.08 -1.29 17.84
C LEU A 247 12.16 -1.40 16.75
N ALA A 248 11.92 -2.20 15.71
CA ALA A 248 12.85 -2.35 14.60
C ALA A 248 13.02 -1.05 13.81
N ALA A 249 11.91 -0.34 13.56
CA ALA A 249 11.92 0.98 12.93
C ALA A 249 12.63 2.03 13.81
N ARG A 250 12.41 2.02 15.14
CA ARG A 250 13.16 2.87 16.08
C ARG A 250 14.67 2.63 16.02
N GLY A 251 15.08 1.36 15.94
CA GLY A 251 16.49 0.97 15.79
C GLY A 251 17.10 1.54 14.51
N ALA A 252 16.46 1.28 13.37
CA ALA A 252 16.91 1.80 12.07
C ALA A 252 16.97 3.34 12.04
N ALA A 253 15.96 4.01 12.61
CA ALA A 253 15.94 5.47 12.70
C ALA A 253 17.08 6.00 13.58
N ARG A 254 17.35 5.38 14.74
CA ARG A 254 18.44 5.79 15.63
C ARG A 254 19.81 5.66 14.98
N ASP A 255 20.04 4.57 14.26
CA ASP A 255 21.31 4.33 13.59
C ASP A 255 21.54 5.40 12.50
N ALA A 256 20.56 5.63 11.62
CA ALA A 256 20.65 6.68 10.59
C ALA A 256 20.74 8.10 11.15
N LEU A 257 20.03 8.41 12.25
CA LEU A 257 20.12 9.74 12.88
C LEU A 257 21.51 10.05 13.44
N ARG A 258 22.27 9.03 13.87
CA ARG A 258 23.65 9.22 14.33
C ARG A 258 24.60 9.53 13.17
N ASP A 259 24.37 8.90 12.03
CA ASP A 259 25.30 8.93 10.90
C ASP A 259 25.04 10.11 9.96
N ASP A 260 23.77 10.48 9.73
CA ASP A 260 23.38 11.33 8.59
C ASP A 260 22.92 12.75 8.93
N ARG A 261 22.58 13.04 10.19
CA ARG A 261 22.03 14.33 10.67
C ARG A 261 20.97 14.95 9.72
N PRO A 262 19.85 14.25 9.47
CA PRO A 262 18.85 14.69 8.51
C PRO A 262 18.11 15.96 8.96
N ARG A 263 17.74 16.83 8.02
CA ARG A 263 16.94 18.04 8.30
C ARG A 263 15.48 17.70 8.63
N ALA A 264 14.92 16.66 8.02
CA ALA A 264 13.58 16.17 8.26
C ALA A 264 13.52 14.63 8.34
N VAL A 265 12.58 14.10 9.13
CA VAL A 265 12.28 12.66 9.20
C VAL A 265 10.88 12.40 8.67
N VAL A 266 10.76 11.37 7.83
CA VAL A 266 9.48 10.81 7.38
C VAL A 266 9.40 9.36 7.85
N TYR A 267 8.37 9.01 8.61
CA TYR A 267 8.04 7.63 8.94
C TYR A 267 7.09 7.08 7.87
N GLY A 268 7.49 6.00 7.18
CA GLY A 268 6.73 5.43 6.05
C GLY A 268 5.39 4.78 6.42
N THR A 269 5.12 4.60 7.72
CA THR A 269 3.85 4.11 8.26
C THR A 269 3.60 4.71 9.65
N VAL A 270 2.35 4.70 10.12
CA VAL A 270 2.03 5.00 11.54
C VAL A 270 2.81 4.08 12.48
N THR A 271 2.91 2.78 12.17
CA THR A 271 3.64 1.80 13.00
C THR A 271 5.12 2.15 13.15
N ALA A 272 5.78 2.63 12.08
CA ALA A 272 7.16 3.10 12.14
C ALA A 272 7.32 4.33 13.06
N ALA A 273 6.30 5.19 13.12
CA ALA A 273 6.30 6.39 13.95
C ALA A 273 6.01 6.11 15.43
N LEU A 274 5.32 5.00 15.77
CA LEU A 274 4.85 4.71 17.13
C LEU A 274 5.96 4.87 18.17
N LEU A 275 7.15 4.34 17.92
CA LEU A 275 8.29 4.44 18.84
C LEU A 275 9.45 5.26 18.24
N GLY A 276 9.15 6.13 17.28
CA GLY A 276 10.14 7.00 16.64
C GLY A 276 10.96 7.79 17.66
N PRO A 277 12.30 7.88 17.51
CA PRO A 277 13.17 8.55 18.48
C PRO A 277 13.03 10.09 18.46
N VAL A 278 12.54 10.66 17.37
CA VAL A 278 12.30 12.10 17.19
C VAL A 278 10.94 12.31 16.50
N PRO A 279 10.28 13.47 16.69
CA PRO A 279 9.12 13.84 15.87
C PRO A 279 9.47 13.85 14.38
N GLY A 280 8.52 13.47 13.53
CA GLY A 280 8.71 13.43 12.08
C GLY A 280 7.38 13.33 11.37
N ALA A 281 7.38 13.65 10.07
CA ALA A 281 6.20 13.50 9.24
C ALA A 281 5.79 12.02 9.16
N ILE A 282 4.49 11.74 9.02
CA ILE A 282 3.97 10.37 9.02
C ILE A 282 3.23 10.10 7.73
N ARG A 283 3.77 9.21 6.91
CA ARG A 283 3.10 8.66 5.73
C ARG A 283 2.32 7.40 6.09
N TYR A 284 1.13 7.22 5.50
CA TYR A 284 0.31 6.03 5.73
C TYR A 284 -0.79 5.85 4.68
N ASP A 285 -1.16 4.59 4.44
CA ASP A 285 -2.33 4.16 3.65
C ASP A 285 -3.61 4.13 4.50
N ALA A 286 -3.49 3.76 5.78
CA ALA A 286 -4.56 3.90 6.76
C ALA A 286 -3.98 4.09 8.17
N PRO A 287 -4.73 4.70 9.11
CA PRO A 287 -4.37 4.66 10.52
C PRO A 287 -4.23 3.21 10.99
N ALA A 288 -3.23 2.89 11.81
CA ALA A 288 -3.03 1.52 12.27
C ALA A 288 -4.21 1.04 13.13
N ALA A 289 -4.88 1.95 13.86
CA ALA A 289 -6.10 1.67 14.60
C ALA A 289 -7.24 1.11 13.72
N ALA A 290 -7.35 1.54 12.46
CA ALA A 290 -8.35 1.06 11.51
C ALA A 290 -8.13 -0.40 11.11
N ASN A 291 -6.88 -0.86 11.18
CA ASN A 291 -6.46 -2.22 10.85
C ASN A 291 -6.28 -3.15 12.07
N ARG A 292 -6.61 -2.68 13.28
CA ARG A 292 -6.43 -3.42 14.54
C ARG A 292 -7.73 -3.43 15.35
N PRO A 293 -8.74 -4.21 14.94
CA PRO A 293 -9.99 -4.30 15.68
C PRO A 293 -9.80 -4.96 17.05
N GLY A 294 -10.68 -4.63 17.99
CA GLY A 294 -10.69 -5.20 19.34
C GLY A 294 -9.39 -4.98 20.12
N ARG A 295 -8.98 -6.01 20.87
CA ARG A 295 -7.81 -5.97 21.77
C ARG A 295 -6.46 -5.84 21.06
N HIS A 296 -6.40 -6.06 19.74
CA HIS A 296 -5.15 -6.00 18.98
C HIS A 296 -4.53 -4.61 18.94
N GLY A 297 -5.34 -3.55 19.12
CA GLY A 297 -4.86 -2.16 19.13
C GLY A 297 -4.79 -1.53 20.52
N LEU A 298 -4.93 -2.28 21.62
CA LEU A 298 -5.16 -1.68 22.96
C LEU A 298 -4.03 -0.72 23.38
N TRP A 299 -2.77 -1.16 23.29
CA TRP A 299 -1.61 -0.31 23.61
C TRP A 299 -1.29 0.67 22.48
N GLN A 300 -1.57 0.27 21.24
CA GLN A 300 -1.17 0.95 20.01
C GLN A 300 -2.01 2.20 19.74
N ARG A 301 -3.32 2.17 20.01
CA ARG A 301 -4.26 3.30 19.80
C ARG A 301 -3.94 4.56 20.60
N PRO A 302 -3.73 4.54 21.93
CA PRO A 302 -3.38 5.75 22.67
C PRO A 302 -2.04 6.32 22.18
N ARG A 303 -1.08 5.45 21.83
CA ARG A 303 0.21 5.88 21.29
C ARG A 303 0.09 6.47 19.89
N GLU A 304 -0.69 5.85 19.00
CA GLU A 304 -0.99 6.37 17.66
C GLU A 304 -1.58 7.77 17.75
N ARG A 305 -2.63 7.99 18.57
CA ARG A 305 -3.22 9.32 18.75
C ARG A 305 -2.19 10.35 19.17
N ALA A 306 -1.36 10.01 20.17
CA ALA A 306 -0.32 10.92 20.65
C ALA A 306 0.74 11.23 19.59
N VAL A 307 1.15 10.23 18.80
CA VAL A 307 2.17 10.40 17.76
C VAL A 307 1.62 11.18 16.56
N ILE A 308 0.40 10.89 16.11
CA ILE A 308 -0.28 11.64 15.04
C ILE A 308 -0.47 13.10 15.45
N ALA A 309 -0.96 13.36 16.67
CA ALA A 309 -1.19 14.73 17.15
C ALA A 309 0.10 15.56 17.25
N ARG A 310 1.25 14.91 17.45
CA ARG A 310 2.58 15.54 17.55
C ARG A 310 3.34 15.57 16.23
N ALA A 311 2.83 14.93 15.18
CA ALA A 311 3.48 14.92 13.89
C ALA A 311 3.47 16.35 13.32
N PRO A 312 4.60 16.87 12.82
CA PRO A 312 4.61 18.18 12.19
C PRO A 312 3.85 18.19 10.85
N LEU A 313 3.69 17.02 10.22
CA LEU A 313 3.02 16.86 8.94
C LEU A 313 2.49 15.43 8.80
N LEU A 314 1.27 15.28 8.29
CA LEU A 314 0.74 14.00 7.83
C LEU A 314 0.89 13.89 6.31
N VAL A 315 1.21 12.69 5.83
CA VAL A 315 1.40 12.39 4.41
C VAL A 315 0.52 11.19 4.02
N PRO A 316 -0.81 11.28 4.15
CA PRO A 316 -1.72 10.20 3.78
C PRO A 316 -1.61 9.88 2.28
N GLN A 317 -1.76 8.60 1.92
CA GLN A 317 -1.69 8.17 0.51
C GLN A 317 -2.94 8.54 -0.30
N ASP A 318 -4.07 8.79 0.37
CA ASP A 318 -5.28 9.29 -0.26
C ASP A 318 -6.14 10.08 0.74
N ALA A 319 -7.17 10.78 0.23
CA ALA A 319 -8.04 11.61 1.05
C ALA A 319 -8.92 10.81 2.04
N GLY A 320 -9.26 9.55 1.71
CA GLY A 320 -9.98 8.64 2.60
C GLY A 320 -9.13 8.21 3.80
N ALA A 321 -7.83 7.98 3.61
CA ALA A 321 -6.89 7.69 4.69
C ALA A 321 -6.82 8.85 5.68
N LEU A 322 -6.80 10.08 5.14
CA LEU A 322 -6.89 11.29 5.94
C LEU A 322 -8.22 11.36 6.69
N ALA A 323 -9.35 11.08 6.03
CA ALA A 323 -10.69 11.10 6.63
C ALA A 323 -10.86 10.10 7.79
N GLU A 324 -10.16 8.96 7.77
CA GLU A 324 -10.13 8.00 8.89
C GLU A 324 -9.26 8.47 10.08
N THR A 325 -8.48 9.54 9.91
CA THR A 325 -7.60 10.08 10.96
C THR A 325 -8.38 10.99 11.90
N PRO A 326 -8.41 10.72 13.23
CA PRO A 326 -9.16 11.53 14.19
C PRO A 326 -8.72 13.01 14.22
N ALA A 327 -9.68 13.90 14.49
CA ALA A 327 -9.42 15.32 14.76
C ALA A 327 -9.13 15.56 16.27
N PRO A 328 -8.40 16.63 16.63
CA PRO A 328 -7.67 17.54 15.74
C PRO A 328 -6.45 16.84 15.13
N ARG A 329 -6.14 17.19 13.87
CA ARG A 329 -5.00 16.64 13.15
C ARG A 329 -4.08 17.77 12.65
N PRO A 330 -2.76 17.53 12.58
CA PRO A 330 -1.83 18.50 12.02
C PRO A 330 -2.06 18.72 10.52
N PRO A 331 -1.33 19.67 9.90
CA PRO A 331 -1.32 19.84 8.45
C PRO A 331 -1.09 18.50 7.73
N ALA A 332 -1.74 18.32 6.58
CA ALA A 332 -1.65 17.10 5.80
C ALA A 332 -1.47 17.41 4.32
N ILE A 333 -0.62 16.65 3.64
CA ILE A 333 -0.44 16.69 2.19
C ILE A 333 -0.68 15.28 1.67
N VAL A 334 -1.71 15.11 0.83
CA VAL A 334 -2.05 13.81 0.26
C VAL A 334 -1.05 13.48 -0.85
N VAL A 335 -0.33 12.36 -0.72
CA VAL A 335 0.69 11.93 -1.70
C VAL A 335 0.43 10.48 -2.10
N PRO A 336 -0.23 10.25 -3.26
CA PRO A 336 -0.58 8.91 -3.69
C PRO A 336 0.65 8.07 -4.10
N ILE A 337 0.46 6.76 -4.18
CA ILE A 337 1.42 5.86 -4.80
C ILE A 337 1.29 6.03 -6.32
N PRO A 338 2.40 6.32 -7.04
CA PRO A 338 2.32 6.48 -8.48
C PRO A 338 1.96 5.16 -9.18
N VAL A 339 1.09 5.23 -10.19
CA VAL A 339 0.66 4.09 -11.01
C VAL A 339 0.81 4.43 -12.49
N GLU A 340 1.67 3.69 -13.17
CA GLU A 340 1.92 3.82 -14.61
C GLU A 340 1.25 2.69 -15.40
N PRO A 341 0.89 2.93 -16.68
CA PRO A 341 0.55 1.82 -17.57
C PRO A 341 1.77 0.92 -17.66
N SER A 342 1.57 -0.38 -17.62
CA SER A 342 2.68 -1.33 -17.65
C SER A 342 3.27 -1.56 -19.04
N GLY A 343 2.73 -0.90 -20.07
CA GLY A 343 3.21 -0.96 -21.45
C GLY A 343 2.12 -0.54 -22.44
N ALA A 344 2.38 -0.76 -23.72
CA ALA A 344 1.35 -0.61 -24.74
C ALA A 344 0.16 -1.56 -24.47
N PRO A 345 -1.07 -1.16 -24.84
CA PRO A 345 -2.22 -2.05 -24.76
C PRO A 345 -1.93 -3.39 -25.44
N ALA A 346 -2.38 -4.49 -24.82
CA ALA A 346 -2.28 -5.79 -25.48
C ALA A 346 -3.16 -5.81 -26.74
N PRO A 347 -2.69 -6.42 -27.85
CA PRO A 347 -3.47 -6.48 -29.09
C PRO A 347 -4.78 -7.26 -28.93
N ALA A 348 -4.81 -8.21 -27.98
CA ALA A 348 -5.99 -8.94 -27.58
C ALA A 348 -6.05 -9.09 -26.05
N ARG A 349 -7.26 -8.99 -25.50
CA ARG A 349 -7.57 -9.30 -24.09
C ARG A 349 -8.21 -10.68 -23.99
N ASP A 350 -7.38 -11.71 -24.00
CA ASP A 350 -7.79 -13.11 -24.05
C ASP A 350 -8.13 -13.72 -22.67
N ILE A 351 -7.81 -13.03 -21.57
CA ILE A 351 -8.20 -13.46 -20.22
C ILE A 351 -9.55 -12.84 -19.88
N ALA A 352 -10.55 -13.66 -19.54
CA ALA A 352 -11.88 -13.17 -19.18
C ALA A 352 -11.84 -12.33 -17.89
N ALA A 353 -11.31 -12.90 -16.80
CA ALA A 353 -11.20 -12.19 -15.54
C ALA A 353 -9.86 -12.46 -14.82
N LEU A 354 -9.37 -11.49 -14.05
CA LEU A 354 -8.21 -11.60 -13.18
C LEU A 354 -8.55 -11.06 -11.79
N THR A 355 -8.01 -11.69 -10.74
CA THR A 355 -8.07 -11.19 -9.37
C THR A 355 -6.72 -11.33 -8.66
N TYR A 356 -6.39 -10.38 -7.78
CA TYR A 356 -5.23 -10.44 -6.90
C TYR A 356 -5.66 -10.67 -5.45
N ALA A 357 -5.29 -11.84 -4.91
CA ALA A 357 -5.82 -12.36 -3.66
C ALA A 357 -4.75 -12.53 -2.57
N ALA A 358 -3.77 -11.61 -2.49
CA ALA A 358 -2.88 -11.58 -1.33
C ALA A 358 -3.71 -11.37 -0.05
N ASN A 359 -3.61 -12.31 0.90
CA ASN A 359 -4.57 -12.47 1.99
C ASN A 359 -6.01 -12.71 1.46
N PRO A 360 -6.31 -13.96 1.03
CA PRO A 360 -7.57 -14.30 0.37
C PRO A 360 -8.83 -13.87 1.12
N HIS A 361 -8.84 -13.99 2.44
CA HIS A 361 -9.97 -13.57 3.26
C HIS A 361 -10.19 -12.05 3.21
N LYS A 362 -9.12 -11.25 3.42
CA LYS A 362 -9.20 -9.78 3.35
C LYS A 362 -9.67 -9.31 1.98
N LYS A 363 -9.12 -9.90 0.92
CA LYS A 363 -9.43 -9.56 -0.48
C LYS A 363 -10.76 -10.16 -0.98
N GLY A 364 -11.38 -11.02 -0.18
CA GLY A 364 -12.67 -11.63 -0.48
C GLY A 364 -12.63 -12.59 -1.66
N LEU A 365 -11.56 -13.37 -1.78
CA LEU A 365 -11.42 -14.38 -2.84
C LEU A 365 -12.58 -15.38 -2.83
N ASP A 366 -13.09 -15.72 -1.65
CA ASP A 366 -14.29 -16.57 -1.50
C ASP A 366 -15.50 -16.02 -2.27
N ARG A 367 -15.74 -14.71 -2.18
CA ARG A 367 -16.83 -14.03 -2.88
C ARG A 367 -16.60 -13.96 -4.38
N VAL A 368 -15.35 -13.71 -4.79
CA VAL A 368 -14.96 -13.69 -6.21
C VAL A 368 -15.14 -15.07 -6.84
N LEU A 369 -14.68 -16.14 -6.18
CA LEU A 369 -14.82 -17.51 -6.69
C LEU A 369 -16.30 -17.93 -6.79
N ALA A 370 -17.12 -17.58 -5.79
CA ALA A 370 -18.56 -17.84 -5.84
C ALA A 370 -19.24 -17.09 -7.00
N ALA A 371 -18.92 -15.81 -7.18
CA ALA A 371 -19.45 -15.02 -8.30
C ALA A 371 -19.00 -15.56 -9.66
N TRP A 372 -17.74 -15.98 -9.77
CA TRP A 372 -17.22 -16.59 -10.98
C TRP A 372 -17.92 -17.90 -11.32
N ALA A 373 -18.11 -18.78 -10.34
CA ALA A 373 -18.81 -20.05 -10.53
C ALA A 373 -20.24 -19.85 -11.06
N ALA A 374 -20.93 -18.80 -10.61
CA ALA A 374 -22.28 -18.46 -11.07
C ALA A 374 -22.31 -17.78 -12.45
N ALA A 375 -21.26 -17.03 -12.82
CA ALA A 375 -21.26 -16.19 -14.01
C ALA A 375 -20.57 -16.82 -15.24
N ARG A 376 -19.57 -17.67 -15.04
CA ARG A 376 -18.67 -18.15 -16.10
C ARG A 376 -19.38 -18.97 -17.17
N ARG A 377 -18.97 -18.79 -18.43
CA ARG A 377 -19.35 -19.63 -19.58
C ARG A 377 -18.23 -20.60 -19.94
N GLU A 378 -18.53 -21.56 -20.81
CA GLU A 378 -17.53 -22.47 -21.36
C GLU A 378 -16.44 -21.68 -22.11
N GLY A 379 -15.18 -22.11 -21.98
CA GLY A 379 -14.02 -21.44 -22.57
C GLY A 379 -13.54 -20.17 -21.84
N GLU A 380 -14.27 -19.67 -20.84
CA GLU A 380 -13.83 -18.53 -20.04
C GLU A 380 -12.96 -18.94 -18.84
N GLU A 381 -11.94 -18.13 -18.53
CA GLU A 381 -11.02 -18.36 -17.40
C GLU A 381 -10.98 -17.15 -16.44
N LEU A 382 -11.04 -17.44 -15.14
CA LEU A 382 -10.60 -16.55 -14.07
C LEU A 382 -9.18 -16.92 -13.65
N VAL A 383 -8.29 -15.94 -13.71
CA VAL A 383 -6.92 -16.08 -13.21
C VAL A 383 -6.83 -15.54 -11.80
N VAL A 384 -6.26 -16.32 -10.89
CA VAL A 384 -6.05 -15.94 -9.48
C VAL A 384 -4.56 -15.80 -9.19
N ALA A 385 -4.13 -14.59 -8.87
CA ALA A 385 -2.75 -14.27 -8.52
C ALA A 385 -2.60 -13.84 -7.05
N GLY A 386 -1.37 -13.84 -6.54
CA GLY A 386 -1.02 -13.30 -5.22
C GLY A 386 -1.19 -14.25 -4.03
N THR A 387 -1.61 -15.50 -4.27
CA THR A 387 -1.80 -16.53 -3.24
C THR A 387 -1.34 -17.90 -3.75
N PRO A 388 -0.90 -18.84 -2.89
CA PRO A 388 -0.70 -20.23 -3.30
C PRO A 388 -1.96 -20.82 -3.97
N PRO A 389 -1.80 -21.84 -4.84
CA PRO A 389 -2.94 -22.53 -5.45
C PRO A 389 -3.93 -23.05 -4.41
N GLY A 390 -5.21 -22.78 -4.64
CA GLY A 390 -6.32 -23.37 -3.88
C GLY A 390 -6.82 -24.66 -4.51
N SER A 391 -7.99 -25.12 -4.06
CA SER A 391 -8.65 -26.28 -4.65
C SER A 391 -8.95 -26.06 -6.14
N PRO A 392 -8.84 -27.11 -6.98
CA PRO A 392 -9.28 -27.04 -8.36
C PRO A 392 -10.74 -26.59 -8.44
N ALA A 393 -11.00 -25.59 -9.28
CA ALA A 393 -12.33 -25.09 -9.58
C ALA A 393 -12.41 -24.90 -11.09
N ALA A 394 -13.55 -25.27 -11.67
CA ALA A 394 -13.68 -25.26 -13.12
C ALA A 394 -13.61 -23.80 -13.64
N GLY A 395 -12.88 -23.60 -14.74
CA GLY A 395 -12.63 -22.27 -15.30
C GLY A 395 -11.79 -21.35 -14.42
N VAL A 396 -11.05 -21.89 -13.43
CA VAL A 396 -10.14 -21.11 -12.56
C VAL A 396 -8.71 -21.59 -12.75
N ARG A 397 -7.80 -20.66 -13.02
CA ARG A 397 -6.35 -20.92 -13.06
C ARG A 397 -5.63 -20.17 -11.96
N TRP A 398 -4.91 -20.92 -11.14
CA TRP A 398 -4.08 -20.40 -10.06
C TRP A 398 -2.69 -20.05 -10.61
N ALA A 399 -2.41 -18.75 -10.75
CA ALA A 399 -1.11 -18.27 -11.20
C ALA A 399 -0.07 -18.18 -10.07
N GLY A 400 -0.49 -18.32 -8.80
CA GLY A 400 0.42 -18.29 -7.67
C GLY A 400 0.90 -16.87 -7.33
N ARG A 401 2.07 -16.79 -6.70
CA ARG A 401 2.79 -15.51 -6.48
C ARG A 401 3.68 -15.25 -7.68
N LEU A 402 3.47 -14.10 -8.33
CA LEU A 402 4.19 -13.70 -9.54
C LEU A 402 5.12 -12.50 -9.26
N PRO A 403 6.21 -12.36 -10.02
CA PRO A 403 6.91 -11.08 -10.15
C PRO A 403 5.97 -9.95 -10.61
N PRO A 404 6.26 -8.69 -10.27
CA PRO A 404 5.43 -7.55 -10.67
C PRO A 404 5.16 -7.49 -12.17
N ASP A 405 6.19 -7.61 -13.01
CA ASP A 405 6.03 -7.46 -14.47
C ASP A 405 5.16 -8.55 -15.10
N GLU A 406 5.26 -9.79 -14.60
CA GLU A 406 4.41 -10.90 -15.03
C GLU A 406 2.95 -10.70 -14.62
N TYR A 407 2.71 -10.22 -13.39
CA TYR A 407 1.37 -9.86 -12.95
C TYR A 407 0.76 -8.74 -13.81
N ARG A 408 1.54 -7.69 -14.10
CA ARG A 408 1.09 -6.59 -14.96
C ARG A 408 0.85 -7.05 -16.40
N ALA A 409 1.63 -8.01 -16.91
CA ALA A 409 1.37 -8.63 -18.22
C ALA A 409 0.03 -9.37 -18.27
N LEU A 410 -0.38 -10.04 -17.18
CA LEU A 410 -1.72 -10.64 -17.09
C LEU A 410 -2.82 -9.57 -17.06
N LEU A 411 -2.61 -8.44 -16.36
CA LEU A 411 -3.59 -7.35 -16.33
C LEU A 411 -3.85 -6.75 -17.71
N ARG A 412 -2.81 -6.54 -18.53
CA ARG A 412 -2.97 -6.06 -19.91
C ARG A 412 -3.81 -7.00 -20.79
N ARG A 413 -3.76 -8.30 -20.51
CA ARG A 413 -4.52 -9.35 -21.22
C ARG A 413 -5.92 -9.58 -20.64
N ALA A 414 -6.19 -9.10 -19.43
CA ALA A 414 -7.49 -9.27 -18.79
C ALA A 414 -8.52 -8.28 -19.35
N ARG A 415 -9.73 -8.78 -19.65
CA ARG A 415 -10.91 -7.95 -19.94
C ARG A 415 -11.45 -7.31 -18.68
N VAL A 416 -11.52 -8.09 -17.60
CA VAL A 416 -12.05 -7.67 -16.29
C VAL A 416 -11.03 -7.93 -15.19
N TYR A 417 -10.86 -6.96 -14.31
CA TYR A 417 -10.27 -7.17 -13.00
C TYR A 417 -11.39 -7.18 -11.94
N VAL A 418 -11.47 -8.25 -11.15
CA VAL A 418 -12.53 -8.44 -10.15
C VAL A 418 -11.94 -8.54 -8.75
N THR A 419 -12.57 -7.86 -7.80
CA THR A 419 -12.19 -7.89 -6.38
C THR A 419 -13.41 -7.68 -5.49
N ALA A 420 -13.41 -8.27 -4.29
CA ALA A 420 -14.53 -8.14 -3.36
C ALA A 420 -14.04 -7.92 -1.93
N PRO A 421 -13.20 -6.90 -1.69
CA PRO A 421 -12.50 -6.78 -0.43
C PRO A 421 -13.50 -6.56 0.71
N ARG A 422 -13.20 -7.13 1.88
CA ARG A 422 -13.96 -6.85 3.11
C ARG A 422 -13.60 -5.48 3.70
N ARG A 423 -12.38 -5.04 3.43
CA ARG A 423 -11.83 -3.71 3.68
C ARG A 423 -10.69 -3.49 2.68
N GLU A 424 -10.60 -2.30 2.12
CA GLU A 424 -9.48 -1.90 1.26
C GLU A 424 -8.79 -0.67 1.82
N ASP A 425 -7.51 -0.79 2.12
CA ASP A 425 -6.72 0.30 2.71
C ASP A 425 -6.25 1.31 1.66
N TYR A 426 -6.06 0.87 0.41
CA TYR A 426 -5.66 1.76 -0.68
C TYR A 426 -6.21 1.30 -2.03
N GLY A 427 -5.96 0.03 -2.39
CA GLY A 427 -6.42 -0.55 -3.67
C GLY A 427 -5.43 -0.40 -4.82
N LEU A 428 -4.13 -0.60 -4.59
CA LEU A 428 -3.10 -0.47 -5.62
C LEU A 428 -3.35 -1.37 -6.85
N ALA A 429 -3.69 -2.65 -6.63
CA ALA A 429 -3.98 -3.61 -7.71
C ALA A 429 -5.17 -3.17 -8.58
N GLN A 430 -6.15 -2.49 -7.98
CA GLN A 430 -7.29 -1.92 -8.69
C GLN A 430 -6.87 -0.72 -9.55
N LEU A 431 -6.04 0.19 -9.01
CA LEU A 431 -5.49 1.31 -9.79
C LEU A 431 -4.61 0.82 -10.94
N GLU A 432 -3.80 -0.20 -10.68
CA GLU A 432 -2.99 -0.92 -11.68
C GLU A 432 -3.87 -1.53 -12.78
N ALA A 433 -4.98 -2.17 -12.43
CA ALA A 433 -5.92 -2.70 -13.41
C ALA A 433 -6.53 -1.61 -14.31
N LEU A 434 -6.94 -0.48 -13.71
CA LEU A 434 -7.42 0.69 -14.45
C LEU A 434 -6.32 1.25 -15.36
N ALA A 435 -5.08 1.29 -14.91
CA ALA A 435 -3.93 1.75 -15.70
C ALA A 435 -3.62 0.90 -16.91
N ASP A 436 -3.93 -0.39 -16.83
CA ASP A 436 -3.78 -1.33 -17.94
C ASP A 436 -5.09 -1.55 -18.69
N GLY A 437 -6.11 -0.72 -18.44
CA GLY A 437 -7.37 -0.67 -19.18
C GLY A 437 -8.32 -1.84 -18.94
N ALA A 438 -8.13 -2.64 -17.89
CA ALA A 438 -9.09 -3.67 -17.50
C ALA A 438 -10.32 -3.04 -16.82
N GLN A 439 -11.52 -3.55 -17.10
CA GLN A 439 -12.73 -3.10 -16.41
C GLN A 439 -12.72 -3.55 -14.95
N LEU A 440 -12.96 -2.62 -14.02
CA LEU A 440 -12.93 -2.90 -12.59
C LEU A 440 -14.33 -3.28 -12.09
N VAL A 441 -14.52 -4.55 -11.74
CA VAL A 441 -15.69 -5.05 -11.02
C VAL A 441 -15.37 -5.16 -9.53
N THR A 442 -16.12 -4.46 -8.67
CA THR A 442 -15.85 -4.42 -7.23
C THR A 442 -17.09 -4.27 -6.35
N THR A 443 -16.95 -4.60 -5.07
CA THR A 443 -17.88 -4.17 -4.01
C THR A 443 -17.51 -2.80 -3.44
N ALA A 444 -18.45 -2.14 -2.77
CA ALA A 444 -18.23 -0.87 -2.07
C ALA A 444 -17.63 -1.10 -0.66
N ALA A 445 -16.43 -1.68 -0.62
CA ALA A 445 -15.76 -2.03 0.63
C ALA A 445 -15.44 -0.78 1.48
N PRO A 446 -15.49 -0.90 2.82
CA PRO A 446 -15.03 0.16 3.71
C PRO A 446 -13.51 0.37 3.60
N GLY A 447 -13.07 1.53 4.05
CA GLY A 447 -11.67 1.96 4.02
C GLY A 447 -11.45 3.11 3.03
N PRO A 448 -10.21 3.62 2.95
CA PRO A 448 -9.82 4.70 2.06
C PRO A 448 -10.11 4.40 0.58
N TYR A 449 -9.87 3.16 0.16
CA TYR A 449 -10.16 2.60 -1.16
C TYR A 449 -10.12 3.61 -2.33
N ALA A 450 -8.92 4.09 -2.66
CA ALA A 450 -8.70 5.14 -3.66
C ALA A 450 -9.36 4.85 -5.04
N ALA A 451 -9.39 3.59 -5.47
CA ALA A 451 -9.99 3.21 -6.76
C ALA A 451 -11.54 3.22 -6.77
N LEU A 452 -12.22 3.25 -5.62
CA LEU A 452 -13.68 3.11 -5.56
C LEU A 452 -14.42 4.30 -6.17
N SER A 453 -13.94 5.53 -5.94
CA SER A 453 -14.53 6.73 -6.54
C SER A 453 -14.37 6.72 -8.06
N LEU A 454 -13.20 6.29 -8.56
CA LEU A 454 -12.94 6.12 -9.99
C LEU A 454 -13.85 5.05 -10.59
N ALA A 455 -13.98 3.89 -9.95
CA ALA A 455 -14.84 2.80 -10.40
C ALA A 455 -16.30 3.26 -10.59
N ARG A 456 -16.84 3.98 -9.60
CA ARG A 456 -18.20 4.52 -9.65
C ARG A 456 -18.40 5.53 -10.77
N ALA A 457 -17.39 6.36 -11.04
CA ALA A 457 -17.44 7.34 -12.12
C ALA A 457 -17.30 6.70 -13.50
N LEU A 458 -16.51 5.64 -13.62
CA LEU A 458 -16.24 4.96 -14.90
C LEU A 458 -17.40 4.09 -15.37
N ASP A 459 -17.96 3.26 -14.48
CA ASP A 459 -19.18 2.50 -14.70
C ASP A 459 -19.80 2.08 -13.35
N PRO A 460 -20.87 2.75 -12.86
CA PRO A 460 -21.48 2.42 -11.59
C PRO A 460 -22.16 1.05 -11.58
N ARG A 461 -22.47 0.45 -12.74
CA ARG A 461 -23.06 -0.91 -12.84
C ARG A 461 -22.08 -1.97 -12.35
N LEU A 462 -20.78 -1.68 -12.37
CA LEU A 462 -19.71 -2.59 -11.97
C LEU A 462 -19.34 -2.49 -10.47
N VAL A 463 -20.03 -1.61 -9.72
CA VAL A 463 -19.82 -1.43 -8.28
C VAL A 463 -21.06 -1.91 -7.51
N THR A 464 -21.08 -3.20 -7.14
CA THR A 464 -22.27 -3.85 -6.55
C THR A 464 -21.89 -5.07 -5.71
N GLU A 465 -22.79 -5.50 -4.83
CA GLU A 465 -22.67 -6.78 -4.10
C GLU A 465 -23.07 -7.99 -4.98
N ASP A 466 -23.87 -7.78 -6.03
CA ASP A 466 -24.17 -8.82 -7.05
C ASP A 466 -23.04 -8.91 -8.09
N LEU A 467 -21.91 -9.48 -7.66
CA LEU A 467 -20.70 -9.59 -8.47
C LEU A 467 -20.89 -10.46 -9.71
N ALA A 468 -21.75 -11.47 -9.66
CA ALA A 468 -22.00 -12.34 -10.81
C ALA A 468 -22.66 -11.56 -11.95
N ARG A 469 -23.67 -10.74 -11.64
CA ARG A 469 -24.28 -9.84 -12.62
C ARG A 469 -23.29 -8.81 -13.15
N ALA A 470 -22.52 -8.17 -12.28
CA ALA A 470 -21.52 -7.18 -12.71
C ALA A 470 -20.44 -7.79 -13.61
N LEU A 471 -19.99 -9.02 -13.33
CA LEU A 471 -19.07 -9.76 -14.19
C LEU A 471 -19.68 -9.97 -15.58
N ARG A 472 -20.95 -10.37 -15.67
CA ARG A 472 -21.63 -10.53 -16.96
C ARG A 472 -21.80 -9.20 -17.68
N THR A 473 -22.22 -8.14 -16.99
CA THR A 473 -22.27 -6.79 -17.57
C THR A 473 -20.92 -6.39 -18.15
N ALA A 474 -19.82 -6.55 -17.42
CA ALA A 474 -18.49 -6.18 -17.90
C ALA A 474 -18.02 -7.02 -19.10
N LEU A 475 -18.37 -8.31 -19.16
CA LEU A 475 -17.93 -9.22 -20.21
C LEU A 475 -18.79 -9.15 -21.48
N ASP A 476 -20.10 -8.97 -21.32
CA ASP A 476 -21.09 -9.04 -22.41
C ASP A 476 -21.49 -7.66 -22.94
N ASP A 477 -21.50 -6.63 -22.10
CA ASP A 477 -21.87 -5.24 -22.42
C ASP A 477 -20.80 -4.25 -21.88
N PRO A 478 -19.53 -4.38 -22.34
CA PRO A 478 -18.45 -3.53 -21.87
C PRO A 478 -18.73 -2.07 -22.22
N SER A 479 -18.48 -1.16 -21.27
CA SER A 479 -18.68 0.25 -21.53
C SER A 479 -17.76 0.74 -22.66
N PRO A 480 -18.29 1.33 -23.75
CA PRO A 480 -17.46 1.78 -24.88
C PRO A 480 -16.38 2.76 -24.43
N GLY A 481 -15.12 2.57 -24.83
CA GLY A 481 -14.02 3.47 -24.47
C GLY A 481 -13.65 3.48 -22.98
N TYR A 482 -13.94 2.41 -22.24
CA TYR A 482 -13.63 2.32 -20.81
C TYR A 482 -12.14 2.53 -20.52
N ALA A 483 -11.25 1.94 -21.34
CA ALA A 483 -9.80 1.99 -21.12
C ALA A 483 -9.25 3.41 -21.23
N GLU A 484 -9.70 4.19 -22.22
CA GLU A 484 -9.30 5.58 -22.44
C GLU A 484 -9.78 6.46 -21.28
N ARG A 485 -11.04 6.28 -20.85
CA ARG A 485 -11.58 7.00 -19.69
C ARG A 485 -10.86 6.62 -18.40
N ALA A 486 -10.54 5.34 -18.20
CA ALA A 486 -9.78 4.87 -17.05
C ALA A 486 -8.37 5.49 -17.03
N ALA A 487 -7.69 5.52 -18.18
CA ALA A 487 -6.37 6.14 -18.32
C ALA A 487 -6.39 7.65 -17.99
N ALA A 488 -7.45 8.36 -18.38
CA ALA A 488 -7.65 9.77 -17.99
C ALA A 488 -7.96 9.91 -16.50
N ALA A 489 -8.81 9.05 -15.93
CA ALA A 489 -9.21 9.09 -14.53
C ALA A 489 -8.04 8.86 -13.56
N ILE A 490 -7.05 8.07 -13.95
CA ILE A 490 -5.84 7.84 -13.15
C ILE A 490 -4.74 8.89 -13.36
N ALA A 491 -4.95 9.92 -14.18
CA ALA A 491 -3.96 10.98 -14.40
C ALA A 491 -3.40 11.58 -13.09
N PRO A 492 -4.20 11.81 -12.02
CA PRO A 492 -3.68 12.30 -10.74
C PRO A 492 -2.75 11.32 -10.01
N PHE A 493 -2.79 10.04 -10.36
CA PHE A 493 -1.95 8.98 -9.79
C PHE A 493 -0.71 8.71 -10.64
N ARG A 494 -0.50 9.42 -11.76
CA ARG A 494 0.71 9.25 -12.58
C ARG A 494 1.92 9.80 -11.85
N ARG A 495 3.08 9.19 -12.08
CA ARG A 495 4.38 9.60 -11.53
C ARG A 495 4.63 11.08 -11.70
N ALA A 496 4.36 11.64 -12.88
CA ALA A 496 4.54 13.07 -13.13
C ALA A 496 3.64 13.96 -12.25
N ALA A 497 2.40 13.55 -11.98
CA ALA A 497 1.49 14.28 -11.09
C ALA A 497 1.93 14.17 -9.63
N VAL A 498 2.32 12.96 -9.20
CA VAL A 498 2.85 12.73 -7.84
C VAL A 498 4.15 13.50 -7.61
N ASP A 499 5.07 13.47 -8.57
CA ASP A 499 6.35 14.19 -8.49
C ASP A 499 6.13 15.70 -8.35
N ARG A 500 5.11 16.25 -9.02
CA ARG A 500 4.73 17.66 -8.87
C ARG A 500 4.28 17.99 -7.46
N VAL A 501 3.35 17.21 -6.89
CA VAL A 501 2.91 17.39 -5.49
C VAL A 501 4.10 17.25 -4.53
N VAL A 502 5.01 16.31 -4.80
CA VAL A 502 6.20 16.13 -3.97
C VAL A 502 7.14 17.34 -4.03
N ALA A 503 7.40 17.86 -5.24
CA ALA A 503 8.31 18.98 -5.44
C ALA A 503 7.74 20.32 -4.97
N GLU A 504 6.47 20.60 -5.26
CA GLU A 504 5.83 21.90 -5.03
C GLU A 504 5.26 22.02 -3.61
N GLU A 505 4.81 20.91 -3.01
CA GLU A 505 4.11 20.92 -1.73
C GLU A 505 4.88 20.16 -0.63
N LEU A 506 5.13 18.87 -0.83
CA LEU A 506 5.65 18.00 0.23
C LEU A 506 7.05 18.40 0.68
N LEU A 507 8.01 18.47 -0.24
CA LEU A 507 9.40 18.72 0.11
C LEU A 507 9.58 20.09 0.78
N PRO A 508 9.00 21.20 0.27
CA PRO A 508 9.03 22.48 0.99
C PRO A 508 8.42 22.40 2.39
N ALA A 509 7.31 21.69 2.58
CA ALA A 509 6.69 21.53 3.89
C ALA A 509 7.57 20.72 4.86
N LEU A 510 8.21 19.64 4.40
CA LEU A 510 9.14 18.85 5.20
C LEU A 510 10.32 19.70 5.68
N LEU A 511 10.89 20.52 4.80
CA LEU A 511 12.07 21.34 5.12
C LEU A 511 11.74 22.56 5.99
N ARG A 512 10.50 23.06 5.98
CA ARG A 512 10.03 24.08 6.93
C ARG A 512 9.78 23.50 8.32
N SER A 513 9.34 22.25 8.38
CA SER A 513 9.09 21.49 9.61
C SER A 513 10.36 20.85 10.19
N ALA A 514 11.54 21.38 9.85
CA ALA A 514 12.82 20.78 10.19
C ALA A 514 13.00 20.57 11.69
N ILE A 515 13.76 19.53 12.04
CA ILE A 515 14.08 19.19 13.43
C ILE A 515 14.77 20.41 14.06
N PRO A 516 14.24 20.98 15.16
CA PRO A 516 14.87 22.12 15.80
C PRO A 516 16.33 21.79 16.16
N ALA A 517 17.27 22.67 15.82
CA ALA A 517 18.71 22.50 16.07
C ALA A 517 19.08 22.22 17.54
N ARG A 518 18.13 22.43 18.48
CA ARG A 518 18.29 22.18 19.92
C ARG A 518 18.56 20.72 20.30
N TYR A 519 18.50 19.78 19.36
CA TYR A 519 18.96 18.40 19.59
C TYR A 519 20.49 18.21 19.53
N GLU A 520 21.27 19.23 19.16
CA GLU A 520 22.73 19.10 18.99
C GLU A 520 23.55 19.08 20.30
N GLY A 521 22.94 19.33 21.47
CA GLY A 521 23.70 19.48 22.72
C GLY A 521 23.21 18.70 23.95
N ALA A 522 21.98 18.20 23.95
CA ALA A 522 21.54 17.31 25.02
C ALA A 522 21.85 15.87 24.60
N PRO A 523 22.66 15.09 25.35
CA PRO A 523 22.75 13.67 25.10
C PRO A 523 21.31 13.16 25.11
N LEU A 524 20.86 12.63 23.97
CA LEU A 524 19.61 11.87 23.90
C LEU A 524 19.67 10.90 25.07
N ARG A 525 18.87 11.12 26.12
CA ARG A 525 18.75 10.16 27.21
C ARG A 525 18.13 8.92 26.55
N LEU A 526 19.00 7.98 26.21
CA LEU A 526 18.69 6.73 25.52
C LEU A 526 18.13 5.73 26.52
N ASP A 527 17.15 6.15 27.32
CA ASP A 527 16.41 5.26 28.22
C ASP A 527 15.33 4.48 27.44
#